data_AF-A0A183B7Y1-F1
#
_entry.id   AF-A0A183B7Y1-F1
#
_cell.length_a   1.000
_cell.length_b   1.000
_cell.length_c   1.000
_cell.angle_alpha   90.00
_cell.angle_beta   90.00
_cell.angle_gamma   90.00
#
_symmetry.space_group_name_H-M   'P 1'
#
loop_
_entity.id
_entity.type
_entity.pdbx_description
1 polymer ?
#
loop_
_entity_poly.entity_id
_entity_poly.type
_entity_poly.pdbx_seq_one_letter_code
_entity_poly.pdbx_strand_id
1 'polypeptide(L)'
;MLTPIFRLYQDETTLSVVIHAPMAKLAELEVCVEEQIFFFTAPPYYLKFELPGPVHTEEETYRMELIDGDIQVVLKKKEHCVFKDLDLIVKLINNANPANRSSRILVEEIGKADCDVVQKSDENLDWFAETKYDFDIDSSGNLGTSDEIVVLPPTYGFSGSKSGLFRVESDLTHVVDLPNPDHCKQEHRSKLRISAENRKFCPVHYLADLFEQDCWKSMLELRVPWHDTNGSNGPELTDEQRHRLITLSTRRLPLVSTDTRETVSLYLGLLDLLLAYTYDYRVREGEEMTESGWNIVKLSATLSWFEVR
;
A
#
# COMPACT_ATOMS: atom_id res chain seq x y z
N MET A 1 6.22 23.61 8.98
CA MET A 1 6.94 23.34 7.71
C MET A 1 6.06 22.41 6.91
N LEU A 2 5.81 22.73 5.65
CA LEU A 2 4.92 21.97 4.76
C LEU A 2 5.75 21.22 3.73
N THR A 3 5.37 19.98 3.41
CA THR A 3 5.99 19.25 2.30
C THR A 3 5.29 19.66 1.00
N PRO A 4 6.00 20.28 0.04
CA PRO A 4 5.42 20.66 -1.25
C PRO A 4 5.11 19.40 -2.08
N ILE A 5 4.22 19.55 -3.06
CA ILE A 5 3.99 18.49 -4.06
C ILE A 5 5.21 18.45 -4.97
N PHE A 6 5.73 17.26 -5.24
CA PHE A 6 6.87 17.09 -6.14
C PHE A 6 6.68 15.88 -7.05
N ARG A 7 7.37 15.92 -8.18
CA ARG A 7 7.43 14.84 -9.18
C ARG A 7 8.84 14.73 -9.74
N LEU A 8 9.25 13.51 -10.04
CA LEU A 8 10.55 13.22 -10.64
C LEU A 8 10.36 12.75 -12.07
N TYR A 9 11.03 13.40 -12.99
CA TYR A 9 11.20 12.95 -14.37
C TYR A 9 12.65 12.60 -14.61
N GLN A 10 12.89 11.69 -15.53
CA GLN A 10 14.25 11.29 -15.86
C GLN A 10 14.43 11.16 -17.36
N ASP A 11 15.64 11.50 -17.77
CA ASP A 11 16.20 11.17 -19.07
C ASP A 11 17.37 10.19 -18.87
N GLU A 12 18.05 9.81 -19.95
CA GLU A 12 19.23 8.93 -19.89
C GLU A 12 20.40 9.54 -19.11
N THR A 13 20.45 10.88 -19.01
CA THR A 13 21.58 11.62 -18.44
C THR A 13 21.20 12.52 -17.26
N THR A 14 19.92 12.90 -17.15
CA THR A 14 19.43 13.90 -16.21
C THR A 14 18.25 13.37 -15.40
N LEU A 15 18.09 13.90 -14.19
CA LEU A 15 16.95 13.71 -13.31
C LEU A 15 16.36 15.08 -12.99
N SER A 16 15.14 15.33 -13.41
CA SER A 16 14.41 16.58 -13.20
C SER A 16 13.45 16.42 -12.02
N VAL A 17 13.64 17.21 -10.98
CA VAL A 17 12.74 17.30 -9.82
C VAL A 17 11.89 18.54 -10.00
N VAL A 18 10.58 18.38 -10.19
CA VAL A 18 9.64 19.50 -10.30
C VAL A 18 8.88 19.62 -8.97
N ILE A 19 8.92 20.80 -8.38
CA ILE A 19 8.37 21.10 -7.05
C ILE A 19 7.34 22.22 -7.18
N HIS A 20 6.10 21.91 -6.80
CA HIS A 20 5.00 22.86 -6.77
C HIS A 20 4.94 23.55 -5.40
N ALA A 21 5.40 24.81 -5.34
CA ALA A 21 5.54 25.57 -4.10
C ALA A 21 5.15 27.06 -4.30
N PRO A 22 3.85 27.38 -4.47
CA PRO A 22 3.38 28.72 -4.85
C PRO A 22 3.63 29.81 -3.80
N MET A 23 3.70 29.44 -2.52
CA MET A 23 3.96 30.38 -1.40
C MET A 23 5.45 30.44 -0.99
N ALA A 24 6.35 29.89 -1.81
CA ALA A 24 7.77 29.83 -1.49
C ALA A 24 8.41 31.22 -1.50
N LYS A 25 9.15 31.54 -0.44
CA LYS A 25 10.02 32.73 -0.42
C LYS A 25 11.31 32.45 -1.19
N LEU A 26 11.36 32.87 -2.45
CA LEU A 26 12.52 32.67 -3.33
C LEU A 26 13.82 33.32 -2.82
N ALA A 27 13.72 34.33 -1.94
CA ALA A 27 14.89 34.96 -1.31
C ALA A 27 15.64 34.05 -0.32
N GLU A 28 14.95 33.05 0.24
CA GLU A 28 15.47 32.09 1.22
C GLU A 28 15.46 30.67 0.63
N LEU A 29 15.55 30.56 -0.70
CA LEU A 29 15.56 29.28 -1.41
C LEU A 29 16.95 28.65 -1.35
N GLU A 30 17.03 27.47 -0.74
CA GLU A 30 18.24 26.68 -0.65
C GLU A 30 17.97 25.27 -1.19
N VAL A 31 18.79 24.84 -2.15
CA VAL A 31 18.80 23.48 -2.70
C VAL A 31 20.17 22.89 -2.44
N CYS A 32 20.20 21.73 -1.81
CA CYS A 32 21.43 21.00 -1.53
C CYS A 32 21.24 19.52 -1.85
N VAL A 33 22.24 18.93 -2.48
CA VAL A 33 22.27 17.48 -2.73
C VAL A 33 23.55 16.97 -2.10
N GLU A 34 23.42 16.13 -1.09
CA GLU A 34 24.56 15.52 -0.40
C GLU A 34 24.46 14.00 -0.55
N GLU A 35 25.51 13.41 -1.15
CA GLU A 35 25.58 11.98 -1.47
C GLU A 35 24.41 11.51 -2.35
N GLN A 36 23.29 11.16 -1.72
CA GLN A 36 22.07 10.66 -2.34
C GLN A 36 20.81 11.30 -1.71
N ILE A 37 20.96 12.33 -0.90
CA ILE A 37 19.86 13.00 -0.23
C ILE A 37 19.64 14.37 -0.88
N PHE A 38 18.40 14.60 -1.30
CA PHE A 38 17.95 15.89 -1.82
C PHE A 38 17.32 16.71 -0.70
N PHE A 39 17.80 17.93 -0.52
CA PHE A 39 17.26 18.92 0.41
C PHE A 39 16.76 20.14 -0.36
N PHE A 40 15.54 20.54 -0.05
CA PHE A 40 14.94 21.76 -0.54
C PHE A 40 14.29 22.51 0.62
N THR A 41 14.73 23.74 0.83
CA THR A 41 14.22 24.65 1.86
C THR A 41 13.77 25.94 1.20
N ALA A 42 12.49 26.27 1.33
CA ALA A 42 11.94 27.54 0.89
C ALA A 42 10.70 27.86 1.73
N PRO A 43 10.84 28.64 2.83
CA PRO A 43 9.76 28.82 3.79
C PRO A 43 8.44 29.26 3.15
N PRO A 44 7.30 28.62 3.50
CA PRO A 44 7.08 27.65 4.58
C PRO A 44 7.38 26.18 4.22
N TYR A 45 7.89 25.91 3.03
CA TYR A 45 8.10 24.58 2.48
C TYR A 45 9.47 23.98 2.85
N TYR A 46 9.46 22.68 3.09
CA TYR A 46 10.66 21.87 3.29
C TYR A 46 10.43 20.49 2.71
N LEU A 47 11.38 20.03 1.90
CA LEU A 47 11.38 18.72 1.28
C LEU A 47 12.73 18.07 1.49
N LYS A 48 12.69 16.83 2.00
CA LYS A 48 13.85 15.96 2.13
C LYS A 48 13.45 14.58 1.64
N PHE A 49 14.21 14.03 0.70
CA PHE A 49 14.04 12.65 0.27
C PHE A 49 15.37 12.06 -0.22
N GLU A 50 15.46 10.74 -0.25
CA GLU A 50 16.61 10.05 -0.79
C GLU A 50 16.37 9.73 -2.27
N LEU A 51 17.35 10.01 -3.10
CA LEU A 51 17.33 9.74 -4.52
C LEU A 51 17.44 8.22 -4.75
N PRO A 52 16.82 7.65 -5.79
CA PRO A 52 16.89 6.22 -6.06
C PRO A 52 18.26 5.75 -6.58
N GLY A 53 19.13 6.67 -7.00
CA GLY A 53 20.47 6.36 -7.49
C GLY A 53 21.43 7.55 -7.37
N PRO A 54 22.73 7.32 -7.67
CA PRO A 54 23.78 8.30 -7.47
C PRO A 54 23.72 9.43 -8.51
N VAL A 55 23.79 10.67 -8.02
CA VAL A 55 23.88 11.89 -8.84
C VAL A 55 25.19 12.62 -8.57
N HIS A 56 25.57 13.54 -9.45
CA HIS A 56 26.73 14.39 -9.20
C HIS A 56 26.43 15.46 -8.15
N THR A 57 27.28 15.53 -7.12
CA THR A 57 27.15 16.37 -5.92
C THR A 57 27.81 17.75 -6.08
N GLU A 58 28.55 17.99 -7.15
CA GLU A 58 29.28 19.25 -7.35
C GLU A 58 28.29 20.40 -7.64
N GLU A 59 28.39 21.50 -6.87
CA GLU A 59 27.45 22.65 -6.84
C GLU A 59 27.16 23.26 -8.22
N GLU A 60 28.06 23.12 -9.19
CA GLU A 60 27.89 23.64 -10.57
C GLU A 60 27.03 22.73 -11.47
N THR A 61 26.54 21.60 -10.96
CA THR A 61 25.99 20.53 -11.80
C THR A 61 24.47 20.54 -11.92
N TYR A 62 23.76 21.25 -11.04
CA TYR A 62 22.31 21.35 -11.10
C TYR A 62 21.85 22.69 -11.70
N ARG A 63 20.79 22.63 -12.51
CA ARG A 63 20.14 23.81 -13.09
C ARG A 63 18.78 24.00 -12.44
N MET A 64 18.45 25.24 -12.10
CA MET A 64 17.15 25.58 -11.55
C MET A 64 16.43 26.54 -12.49
N GLU A 65 15.19 26.19 -12.84
CA GLU A 65 14.32 26.98 -13.69
C GLU A 65 12.96 27.14 -13.00
N LEU A 66 12.36 28.33 -13.09
CA LEU A 66 10.98 28.56 -12.66
C LEU A 66 10.09 28.54 -13.89
N ILE A 67 9.20 27.57 -13.98
CA ILE A 67 8.30 27.37 -15.11
C ILE A 67 6.88 27.30 -14.57
N ASP A 68 5.99 28.19 -15.04
CA ASP A 68 4.56 28.21 -14.68
C ASP A 68 4.27 28.21 -13.16
N GLY A 69 5.19 28.74 -12.35
CA GLY A 69 5.07 28.79 -10.88
C GLY A 69 5.61 27.56 -10.16
N ASP A 70 6.11 26.56 -10.90
CA ASP A 70 6.83 25.40 -10.37
C ASP A 70 8.34 25.65 -10.40
N ILE A 71 9.04 25.09 -9.41
CA ILE A 71 10.51 25.11 -9.33
C ILE A 71 11.01 23.78 -9.90
N GLN A 72 11.69 23.83 -11.03
CA GLN A 72 12.32 22.67 -11.65
C GLN A 72 13.82 22.66 -11.34
N VAL A 73 14.29 21.58 -10.72
CA VAL A 73 15.71 21.33 -10.42
C VAL A 73 16.18 20.15 -11.27
N VAL A 74 17.10 20.40 -12.20
CA VAL A 74 17.67 19.38 -13.08
C VAL A 74 19.03 18.95 -12.53
N LEU A 75 19.14 17.69 -12.13
CA LEU A 75 20.34 17.04 -11.62
C LEU A 75 20.98 16.17 -12.72
N LYS A 76 22.31 16.10 -12.79
CA LYS A 76 22.99 15.14 -13.67
C LYS A 76 23.24 13.82 -12.95
N LYS A 77 22.93 12.71 -13.63
CA LYS A 77 23.16 11.36 -13.12
C LYS A 77 24.64 11.01 -13.19
N LYS A 78 25.15 10.26 -12.21
CA LYS A 78 26.52 9.74 -12.22
C LYS A 78 26.69 8.57 -13.19
N GLU A 79 25.61 7.79 -13.34
CA GLU A 79 25.55 6.63 -14.22
C GLU A 79 24.40 6.83 -15.21
N HIS A 80 24.60 6.43 -16.47
CA HIS A 80 23.57 6.45 -17.51
C HIS A 80 22.57 5.31 -17.32
N CYS A 81 21.92 5.27 -16.16
CA CYS A 81 20.94 4.26 -15.81
C CYS A 81 19.56 4.88 -15.55
N VAL A 82 18.52 4.09 -15.84
CA VAL A 82 17.13 4.43 -15.54
C VAL A 82 16.89 4.11 -14.07
N PHE A 83 16.57 5.12 -13.29
CA PHE A 83 16.21 4.96 -11.89
C PHE A 83 14.79 4.39 -11.81
N LYS A 84 14.62 3.32 -11.02
CA LYS A 84 13.31 2.70 -10.79
C LYS A 84 12.57 3.42 -9.67
N ASP A 85 11.26 3.20 -9.59
CA ASP A 85 10.40 3.62 -8.47
C ASP A 85 10.30 5.13 -8.22
N LEU A 86 10.45 5.96 -9.26
CA LEU A 86 10.33 7.42 -9.14
C LEU A 86 8.96 7.87 -8.63
N ASP A 87 7.91 7.09 -8.93
CA ASP A 87 6.54 7.37 -8.50
C ASP A 87 6.24 6.87 -7.07
N LEU A 88 7.13 6.08 -6.47
CA LEU A 88 6.97 5.60 -5.08
C LEU A 88 7.40 6.69 -4.09
N ILE A 89 6.66 7.80 -4.05
CA ILE A 89 6.90 8.97 -3.18
C ILE A 89 7.12 8.57 -1.72
N VAL A 90 6.33 7.62 -1.21
CA VAL A 90 6.46 7.12 0.17
C VAL A 90 7.82 6.50 0.41
N LYS A 91 8.35 5.73 -0.55
CA LYS A 91 9.67 5.09 -0.47
C LYS A 91 10.79 6.14 -0.49
N LEU A 92 10.67 7.16 -1.33
CA LEU A 92 11.65 8.25 -1.43
C LEU A 92 11.75 9.07 -0.13
N ILE A 93 10.61 9.40 0.49
CA ILE A 93 10.58 10.17 1.74
C ILE A 93 10.99 9.31 2.94
N ASN A 94 10.48 8.08 3.04
CA ASN A 94 10.62 7.22 4.20
C ASN A 94 11.71 6.15 4.04
N ASN A 95 12.79 6.43 3.31
CA ASN A 95 13.91 5.52 3.21
C ASN A 95 14.68 5.46 4.55
N ALA A 96 14.01 4.97 5.57
CA ALA A 96 14.59 4.53 6.80
C ALA A 96 15.17 3.16 6.48
N ASN A 97 16.50 3.09 6.37
CA ASN A 97 17.22 1.85 6.55
C ASN A 97 16.55 1.08 7.70
N PRO A 98 16.04 -0.16 7.50
CA PRO A 98 15.32 -0.91 8.53
C PRO A 98 16.17 -1.08 9.81
N ALA A 99 17.50 -0.98 9.69
CA ALA A 99 18.45 -0.98 10.80
C ALA A 99 18.29 0.19 11.81
N ASN A 100 17.73 1.34 11.40
CA ASN A 100 17.60 2.51 12.28
C ASN A 100 16.27 2.59 13.04
N ARG A 101 15.40 1.59 12.89
CA ARG A 101 14.16 1.49 13.68
C ARG A 101 14.45 0.75 14.98
N SER A 102 15.14 1.43 15.91
CA SER A 102 15.28 0.93 17.28
C SER A 102 13.90 0.67 17.88
N SER A 103 13.70 -0.59 18.26
CA SER A 103 12.49 -1.13 18.86
C SER A 103 12.13 -0.39 20.15
N ARG A 104 10.92 0.19 20.20
CA ARG A 104 10.20 0.27 21.47
C ARG A 104 9.31 -0.96 21.60
N ILE A 105 9.94 -2.13 21.63
CA ILE A 105 9.35 -3.34 22.20
C ILE A 105 9.72 -3.26 23.69
N LEU A 106 8.76 -2.90 24.54
CA LEU A 106 9.00 -2.63 25.97
C LEU A 106 9.13 -3.90 26.82
N VAL A 107 8.99 -5.09 26.23
CA VAL A 107 9.23 -6.37 26.92
C VAL A 107 9.84 -7.35 25.91
N GLU A 108 11.11 -7.67 26.11
CA GLU A 108 11.85 -8.71 25.40
C GLU A 108 11.93 -9.94 26.34
N GLU A 109 11.40 -11.08 25.91
CA GLU A 109 11.64 -12.35 26.60
C GLU A 109 13.10 -12.75 26.40
N ILE A 110 13.79 -13.05 27.50
CA ILE A 110 15.21 -13.43 27.51
C ILE A 110 15.35 -14.80 26.85
N GLY A 111 15.64 -14.80 25.55
CA GLY A 111 15.98 -15.99 24.76
C GLY A 111 17.00 -15.63 23.70
N LYS A 112 18.28 -15.88 23.99
CA LYS A 112 19.41 -15.76 23.06
C LYS A 112 19.12 -16.41 21.70
N ALA A 113 19.22 -15.64 20.62
CA ALA A 113 19.73 -16.10 19.33
C ALA A 113 20.27 -14.89 18.55
N ASP A 114 21.43 -15.10 17.93
CA ASP A 114 22.31 -14.10 17.32
C ASP A 114 21.67 -13.28 16.19
N CYS A 115 22.14 -12.04 16.06
CA CYS A 115 21.88 -11.14 14.95
C CYS A 115 22.44 -11.70 13.64
N ASP A 116 21.58 -12.29 12.81
CA ASP A 116 21.93 -12.60 11.42
C ASP A 116 21.48 -11.50 10.45
N VAL A 117 22.42 -11.18 9.57
CA VAL A 117 22.42 -10.14 8.56
C VAL A 117 21.25 -10.33 7.58
N VAL A 118 20.52 -9.25 7.31
CA VAL A 118 19.48 -9.15 6.27
C VAL A 118 20.12 -9.42 4.90
N GLN A 119 20.13 -10.68 4.48
CA GLN A 119 20.26 -11.04 3.07
C GLN A 119 18.88 -10.95 2.44
N LYS A 120 18.78 -10.27 1.30
CA LYS A 120 17.59 -10.28 0.44
C LYS A 120 17.31 -11.72 0.02
N SER A 121 16.42 -12.41 0.74
CA SER A 121 15.91 -13.72 0.38
C SER A 121 14.61 -13.56 -0.43
N ASP A 122 14.69 -12.88 -1.58
CA ASP A 122 13.58 -12.80 -2.55
C ASP A 122 13.42 -14.09 -3.37
N GLU A 123 14.28 -15.10 -3.18
CA GLU A 123 14.38 -16.21 -4.15
C GLU A 123 13.60 -17.49 -3.79
N ASN A 124 12.91 -17.62 -2.65
CA ASN A 124 12.07 -18.80 -2.37
C ASN A 124 10.93 -18.52 -1.36
N LEU A 125 10.00 -17.61 -1.69
CA LEU A 125 8.73 -17.56 -0.98
C LEU A 125 7.88 -18.77 -1.40
N ASP A 126 7.48 -19.59 -0.42
CA ASP A 126 6.57 -20.71 -0.66
C ASP A 126 5.13 -20.20 -0.71
N TRP A 127 4.68 -19.82 -1.91
CA TRP A 127 3.33 -19.32 -2.19
C TRP A 127 2.22 -20.35 -1.95
N PHE A 128 2.57 -21.63 -1.95
CA PHE A 128 1.64 -22.74 -1.78
C PHE A 128 1.85 -23.48 -0.47
N ALA A 129 2.67 -22.93 0.44
CA ALA A 129 2.76 -23.44 1.79
C ALA A 129 1.37 -23.41 2.41
N GLU A 130 0.85 -24.58 2.75
CA GLU A 130 -0.37 -24.69 3.55
C GLU A 130 -0.18 -23.85 4.81
N THR A 131 -1.11 -22.92 5.01
CA THR A 131 -1.12 -22.09 6.20
C THR A 131 -1.42 -23.01 7.39
N LYS A 132 -1.05 -22.59 8.61
CA LYS A 132 -1.44 -23.33 9.83
C LYS A 132 -2.97 -23.52 9.97
N TYR A 133 -3.75 -22.85 9.12
CA TYR A 133 -5.20 -22.76 9.17
C TYR A 133 -5.91 -23.62 8.10
N ASP A 134 -5.17 -24.17 7.13
CA ASP A 134 -5.75 -25.07 6.10
C ASP A 134 -5.98 -26.49 6.65
N PHE A 135 -5.29 -26.89 7.72
CA PHE A 135 -5.33 -28.24 8.28
C PHE A 135 -6.66 -28.61 8.97
N ASP A 136 -7.45 -27.61 9.42
CA ASP A 136 -8.67 -27.85 10.21
C ASP A 136 -9.96 -27.87 9.38
N ILE A 137 -9.86 -28.01 8.06
CA ILE A 137 -11.05 -28.06 7.18
C ILE A 137 -11.78 -29.42 7.29
N ASP A 138 -11.08 -30.51 7.64
CA ASP A 138 -11.65 -31.88 7.60
C ASP A 138 -11.81 -32.59 8.96
N SER A 139 -11.36 -32.00 10.07
CA SER A 139 -11.50 -32.64 11.39
C SER A 139 -12.78 -32.20 12.10
N SER A 140 -13.84 -32.98 11.85
CA SER A 140 -15.01 -33.25 12.72
C SER A 140 -15.60 -32.07 13.52
N GLY A 141 -16.82 -31.70 13.15
CA GLY A 141 -17.63 -30.70 13.84
C GLY A 141 -17.73 -30.91 15.35
N ASN A 142 -17.32 -29.89 16.09
CA ASN A 142 -17.87 -29.61 17.40
C ASN A 142 -17.87 -28.10 17.60
N LEU A 143 -19.06 -27.50 17.50
CA LEU A 143 -19.31 -26.10 17.85
C LEU A 143 -19.35 -25.99 19.38
N GLY A 144 -18.23 -26.32 20.03
CA GLY A 144 -18.05 -26.20 21.46
C GLY A 144 -17.44 -24.84 21.76
N THR A 145 -18.20 -23.99 22.44
CA THR A 145 -17.67 -22.89 23.24
C THR A 145 -16.69 -23.47 24.25
N SER A 146 -15.41 -23.62 23.89
CA SER A 146 -14.38 -23.69 24.90
C SER A 146 -14.23 -22.27 25.43
N ASP A 147 -14.50 -22.08 26.71
CA ASP A 147 -14.02 -20.95 27.50
C ASP A 147 -12.48 -21.02 27.58
N GLU A 148 -11.81 -20.96 26.43
CA GLU A 148 -10.41 -20.61 26.39
C GLU A 148 -10.33 -19.15 26.82
N ILE A 149 -9.66 -18.93 27.95
CA ILE A 149 -9.29 -17.59 28.40
C ILE A 149 -8.51 -16.95 27.25
N VAL A 150 -9.16 -16.04 26.53
CA VAL A 150 -8.53 -15.24 25.48
C VAL A 150 -7.57 -14.29 26.18
N VAL A 151 -6.32 -14.73 26.35
CA VAL A 151 -5.26 -13.96 27.04
C VAL A 151 -4.95 -12.66 26.29
N LEU A 152 -5.14 -12.66 24.96
CA LEU A 152 -4.96 -11.50 24.09
C LEU A 152 -6.15 -11.37 23.12
N PRO A 153 -6.75 -10.17 22.97
CA PRO A 153 -7.87 -9.98 22.06
C PRO A 153 -7.44 -10.27 20.61
N PRO A 154 -8.34 -10.83 19.77
CA PRO A 154 -8.11 -10.99 18.35
C PRO A 154 -7.68 -9.67 17.69
N THR A 155 -6.72 -9.76 16.79
CA THR A 155 -6.23 -8.63 16.00
C THR A 155 -6.66 -8.72 14.54
N TYR A 156 -6.59 -7.60 13.85
CA TYR A 156 -6.90 -7.46 12.42
C TYR A 156 -6.20 -6.24 11.82
N GLY A 157 -6.39 -6.04 10.52
CA GLY A 157 -5.75 -4.98 9.74
C GLY A 157 -4.30 -5.31 9.39
N PHE A 158 -3.59 -4.32 8.84
CA PHE A 158 -2.21 -4.48 8.36
C PHE A 158 -1.30 -5.03 9.46
N SER A 159 -0.69 -6.20 9.22
CA SER A 159 0.16 -6.95 10.16
C SER A 159 -0.45 -7.12 11.57
N GLY A 160 -1.78 -7.27 11.66
CA GLY A 160 -2.46 -7.43 12.96
C GLY A 160 -2.33 -6.22 13.89
N SER A 161 -2.07 -5.03 13.35
CA SER A 161 -1.78 -3.82 14.14
C SER A 161 -2.96 -3.21 14.88
N LYS A 162 -4.19 -3.71 14.67
CA LYS A 162 -5.42 -3.16 15.25
C LYS A 162 -6.20 -4.21 16.03
N SER A 163 -6.85 -3.77 17.10
CA SER A 163 -7.86 -4.49 17.87
C SER A 163 -8.75 -3.48 18.61
N GLY A 164 -9.99 -3.86 18.91
CA GLY A 164 -10.94 -3.05 19.67
C GLY A 164 -11.66 -1.93 18.90
N LEU A 165 -11.50 -1.85 17.57
CA LEU A 165 -12.14 -0.83 16.72
C LEU A 165 -13.67 -1.00 16.63
N PHE A 166 -14.19 -2.22 16.76
CA PHE A 166 -15.61 -2.56 16.58
C PHE A 166 -16.35 -2.76 17.92
N ARG A 167 -15.74 -2.39 19.05
CA ARG A 167 -16.39 -2.41 20.37
C ARG A 167 -17.53 -1.41 20.47
N VAL A 168 -17.44 -0.34 19.71
CA VAL A 168 -18.48 0.69 19.59
C VAL A 168 -19.02 0.60 18.17
N GLU A 169 -20.35 0.58 18.04
CA GLU A 169 -20.97 0.64 16.72
C GLU A 169 -20.54 1.92 16.02
N SER A 170 -20.05 1.76 14.78
CA SER A 170 -19.60 2.84 13.92
C SER A 170 -20.11 2.57 12.51
N ASP A 171 -20.03 3.57 11.63
CA ASP A 171 -20.41 3.40 10.22
C ASP A 171 -19.63 2.25 9.56
N LEU A 172 -18.40 1.99 10.02
CA LEU A 172 -17.56 0.89 9.55
C LEU A 172 -18.17 -0.49 9.85
N THR A 173 -18.96 -0.62 10.92
CA THR A 173 -19.62 -1.87 11.31
C THR A 173 -20.65 -2.31 10.25
N HIS A 174 -21.22 -1.37 9.49
CA HIS A 174 -22.16 -1.69 8.40
C HIS A 174 -21.46 -2.16 7.12
N VAL A 175 -20.20 -1.75 6.93
CA VAL A 175 -19.43 -2.05 5.71
C VAL A 175 -18.75 -3.41 5.82
N VAL A 176 -18.31 -3.80 7.01
CA VAL A 176 -17.68 -5.11 7.29
C VAL A 176 -18.74 -6.22 7.36
N ASP A 177 -18.43 -7.40 6.82
CA ASP A 177 -19.34 -8.56 6.83
C ASP A 177 -19.06 -9.53 8.01
N LEU A 178 -17.85 -9.51 8.58
CA LEU A 178 -17.50 -10.33 9.74
C LEU A 178 -18.33 -9.93 10.98
N PRO A 179 -19.15 -10.82 11.56
CA PRO A 179 -19.83 -10.55 12.82
C PRO A 179 -18.83 -10.48 13.98
N ASN A 180 -18.90 -9.41 14.75
CA ASN A 180 -18.07 -9.16 15.94
C ASN A 180 -16.55 -9.38 15.72
N PRO A 181 -15.88 -8.54 14.91
CA PRO A 181 -14.45 -8.69 14.58
C PRO A 181 -13.53 -8.78 15.79
N ASP A 182 -13.89 -8.12 16.89
CA ASP A 182 -13.11 -8.09 18.13
C ASP A 182 -13.17 -9.38 18.96
N HIS A 183 -14.05 -10.32 18.61
CA HIS A 183 -14.19 -11.60 19.30
C HIS A 183 -13.93 -12.81 18.39
N CYS A 184 -13.87 -12.59 17.07
CA CYS A 184 -13.62 -13.66 16.12
C CYS A 184 -12.11 -13.86 15.85
N LYS A 185 -11.58 -15.03 16.24
CA LYS A 185 -10.22 -15.47 15.91
C LYS A 185 -10.05 -15.64 14.39
N GLN A 186 -8.84 -15.41 13.88
CA GLN A 186 -8.52 -15.47 12.45
C GLN A 186 -8.88 -16.81 11.79
N GLU A 187 -8.62 -17.93 12.49
CA GLU A 187 -8.96 -19.31 12.09
C GLU A 187 -10.41 -19.52 11.65
N HIS A 188 -11.34 -18.83 12.29
CA HIS A 188 -12.77 -19.02 12.05
C HIS A 188 -13.30 -18.13 10.91
N ARG A 189 -12.58 -17.08 10.54
CA ARG A 189 -13.06 -16.06 9.59
C ARG A 189 -13.34 -16.67 8.21
N SER A 190 -12.43 -17.52 7.71
CA SER A 190 -12.60 -18.21 6.42
C SER A 190 -13.84 -19.11 6.39
N LYS A 191 -14.03 -19.94 7.42
CA LYS A 191 -15.20 -20.83 7.54
C LYS A 191 -16.51 -20.05 7.57
N LEU A 192 -16.56 -18.95 8.32
CA LEU A 192 -17.74 -18.09 8.41
C LEU A 192 -18.00 -17.36 7.08
N ARG A 193 -16.96 -16.86 6.43
CA ARG A 193 -17.06 -16.19 5.12
C ARG A 193 -17.65 -17.12 4.07
N ILE A 194 -17.08 -18.32 3.91
CA ILE A 194 -17.55 -19.30 2.92
C ILE A 194 -19.03 -19.64 3.15
N SER A 195 -19.43 -19.84 4.41
CA SER A 195 -20.83 -20.09 4.77
C SER A 195 -21.74 -18.91 4.40
N ALA A 196 -21.32 -17.69 4.68
CA ALA A 196 -22.08 -16.48 4.37
C ALA A 196 -22.18 -16.21 2.86
N GLU A 197 -21.09 -16.39 2.11
CA GLU A 197 -21.05 -16.26 0.65
C GLU A 197 -21.98 -17.28 -0.02
N ASN A 198 -21.93 -18.54 0.39
CA ASN A 198 -22.82 -19.58 -0.11
C ASN A 198 -24.30 -19.25 0.14
N ARG A 199 -24.62 -18.61 1.28
CA ARG A 199 -25.97 -18.19 1.61
C ARG A 199 -26.41 -16.95 0.82
N LYS A 200 -25.49 -16.02 0.55
CA LYS A 200 -25.75 -14.76 -0.16
C LYS A 200 -25.85 -14.96 -1.67
N PHE A 201 -25.18 -15.98 -2.21
CA PHE A 201 -25.19 -16.29 -3.64
C PHE A 201 -26.63 -16.55 -4.13
N CYS A 202 -27.03 -15.82 -5.17
CA CYS A 202 -28.33 -15.97 -5.80
C CYS A 202 -28.14 -16.52 -7.23
N PRO A 203 -28.45 -17.81 -7.48
CA PRO A 203 -28.29 -18.41 -8.80
C PRO A 203 -29.14 -17.72 -9.87
N VAL A 204 -30.32 -17.22 -9.50
CA VAL A 204 -31.24 -16.57 -10.44
C VAL A 204 -30.67 -15.22 -10.92
N HIS A 205 -30.11 -14.43 -10.00
CA HIS A 205 -29.47 -13.16 -10.36
C HIS A 205 -28.22 -13.38 -11.24
N TYR A 206 -27.38 -14.36 -10.86
CA TYR A 206 -26.21 -14.73 -11.67
C TYR A 206 -26.58 -15.15 -13.11
N LEU A 207 -27.65 -15.95 -13.26
CA LEU A 207 -28.13 -16.35 -14.58
C LEU A 207 -28.72 -15.17 -15.36
N ALA A 208 -29.43 -14.26 -14.71
CA ALA A 208 -29.94 -13.06 -15.36
C ALA A 208 -28.79 -12.23 -15.97
N ASP A 209 -27.75 -11.94 -15.18
CA ASP A 209 -26.57 -11.19 -15.64
C ASP A 209 -25.83 -11.93 -16.78
N LEU A 210 -25.78 -13.27 -16.73
CA LEU A 210 -25.17 -14.07 -17.81
C LEU A 210 -25.90 -13.93 -19.15
N PHE A 211 -27.24 -13.87 -19.13
CA PHE A 211 -28.05 -13.76 -20.35
C PHE A 211 -28.27 -12.31 -20.80
N GLU A 212 -28.17 -11.33 -19.90
CA GLU A 212 -28.32 -9.89 -20.19
C GLU A 212 -26.95 -9.23 -20.43
N GLN A 213 -26.29 -9.58 -21.54
CA GLN A 213 -24.91 -9.14 -21.81
C GLN A 213 -24.72 -7.62 -21.87
N ASP A 214 -25.79 -6.86 -22.16
CA ASP A 214 -25.76 -5.40 -22.23
C ASP A 214 -25.34 -4.76 -20.90
N CYS A 215 -25.46 -5.45 -19.76
CA CYS A 215 -25.08 -4.91 -18.46
C CYS A 215 -23.58 -4.99 -18.14
N TRP A 216 -22.79 -5.83 -18.82
CA TRP A 216 -21.35 -6.01 -18.53
C TRP A 216 -20.43 -5.97 -19.75
N LYS A 217 -20.97 -6.02 -20.98
CA LYS A 217 -20.14 -6.13 -22.19
C LYS A 217 -19.21 -4.92 -22.37
N SER A 218 -19.70 -3.70 -22.14
CA SER A 218 -18.89 -2.48 -22.18
C SER A 218 -17.72 -2.53 -21.19
N MET A 219 -17.96 -3.08 -20.00
CA MET A 219 -16.96 -3.22 -18.93
C MET A 219 -15.82 -4.19 -19.30
N LEU A 220 -16.09 -5.22 -20.11
CA LEU A 220 -15.05 -6.13 -20.61
C LEU A 220 -14.23 -5.53 -21.74
N GLU A 221 -14.87 -4.79 -22.64
CA GLU A 221 -14.22 -4.11 -23.77
C GLU A 221 -13.41 -2.87 -23.33
N LEU A 222 -13.65 -2.38 -22.11
CA LEU A 222 -12.92 -1.27 -21.52
C LEU A 222 -11.41 -1.54 -21.46
N ARG A 223 -10.65 -0.64 -22.09
CA ARG A 223 -9.19 -0.59 -22.03
C ARG A 223 -8.75 0.13 -20.76
N VAL A 224 -8.14 -0.60 -19.84
CA VAL A 224 -7.69 -0.04 -18.56
C VAL A 224 -6.35 0.70 -18.70
N PRO A 225 -6.14 1.83 -18.02
CA PRO A 225 -4.95 2.67 -18.20
C PRO A 225 -3.61 1.97 -17.94
N TRP A 226 -3.60 0.98 -17.05
CA TRP A 226 -2.39 0.24 -16.66
C TRP A 226 -2.08 -0.97 -17.56
N HIS A 227 -2.86 -1.22 -18.61
CA HIS A 227 -2.60 -2.34 -19.53
C HIS A 227 -1.60 -1.98 -20.64
N ASP A 228 -1.48 -0.69 -20.99
CA ASP A 228 -0.76 -0.24 -22.19
C ASP A 228 0.58 0.44 -21.90
N THR A 229 1.18 0.12 -20.76
CA THR A 229 2.47 0.64 -20.34
C THR A 229 3.61 -0.05 -21.12
N ASN A 230 3.68 0.22 -22.43
CA ASN A 230 4.74 -0.27 -23.32
C ASN A 230 6.13 0.35 -23.06
N GLY A 231 6.28 1.14 -22.01
CA GLY A 231 7.56 1.63 -21.54
C GLY A 231 7.43 2.17 -20.13
N SER A 232 8.16 1.57 -19.19
CA SER A 232 8.60 1.96 -17.83
C SER A 232 7.80 2.91 -16.91
N ASN A 233 6.79 3.63 -17.40
CA ASN A 233 6.06 4.65 -16.68
C ASN A 233 4.59 4.22 -16.66
N GLY A 234 4.06 4.03 -15.46
CA GLY A 234 2.63 3.81 -15.25
C GLY A 234 1.80 5.03 -15.67
N PRO A 235 0.48 4.99 -15.47
CA PRO A 235 -0.35 6.19 -15.62
C PRO A 235 0.20 7.31 -14.73
N GLU A 236 0.26 8.54 -15.26
CA GLU A 236 0.76 9.68 -14.50
C GLU A 236 -0.14 9.98 -13.30
N LEU A 237 0.47 10.14 -12.13
CA LEU A 237 -0.23 10.53 -10.91
C LEU A 237 -0.73 11.97 -11.01
N THR A 238 -1.97 12.21 -10.59
CA THR A 238 -2.50 13.56 -10.41
C THR A 238 -1.91 14.22 -9.16
N ASP A 239 -1.96 15.55 -9.08
CA ASP A 239 -1.43 16.29 -7.92
C ASP A 239 -2.15 15.95 -6.62
N GLU A 240 -3.46 15.66 -6.68
CA GLU A 240 -4.24 15.18 -5.55
C GLU A 240 -3.75 13.79 -5.07
N GLN A 241 -3.47 12.87 -5.99
CA GLN A 241 -2.90 11.56 -5.65
C GLN A 241 -1.51 11.70 -5.03
N ARG A 242 -0.66 12.58 -5.57
CA ARG A 242 0.67 12.86 -5.01
C ARG A 242 0.57 13.44 -3.60
N HIS A 243 -0.34 14.40 -3.40
CA HIS A 243 -0.59 14.97 -2.07
C HIS A 243 -1.02 13.91 -1.06
N ARG A 244 -1.88 12.96 -1.46
CA ARG A 244 -2.27 11.82 -0.60
C ARG A 244 -1.08 10.93 -0.27
N LEU A 245 -0.21 10.61 -1.24
CA LEU A 245 0.99 9.80 -1.01
C LEU A 245 2.00 10.48 -0.07
N ILE A 246 2.21 11.80 -0.21
CA ILE A 246 3.02 12.59 0.74
C ILE A 246 2.39 12.55 2.13
N THR A 247 1.09 12.73 2.24
CA THR A 247 0.39 12.64 3.53
C THR A 247 0.55 11.25 4.16
N LEU A 248 0.48 10.19 3.35
CA LEU A 248 0.68 8.81 3.79
C LEU A 248 2.11 8.54 4.27
N SER A 249 3.13 9.16 3.67
CA SER A 249 4.51 8.99 4.11
C SER A 249 4.75 9.53 5.53
N THR A 250 3.99 10.53 5.98
CA THR A 250 4.09 11.01 7.37
C THR A 250 3.64 9.97 8.41
N ARG A 251 2.86 8.96 7.99
CA ARG A 251 2.36 7.92 8.89
C ARG A 251 3.42 6.83 9.06
N ARG A 252 3.69 6.47 10.32
CA ARG A 252 4.56 5.34 10.63
C ARG A 252 3.86 4.03 10.27
N LEU A 253 4.39 3.32 9.28
CA LEU A 253 3.98 1.96 8.98
C LEU A 253 4.46 1.02 10.11
N PRO A 254 3.64 0.02 10.51
CA PRO A 254 4.10 -1.07 11.36
C PRO A 254 5.35 -1.74 10.79
N LEU A 255 6.16 -2.32 11.67
CA LEU A 255 7.30 -3.14 11.22
C LEU A 255 6.75 -4.36 10.50
N VAL A 256 7.26 -4.61 9.29
CA VAL A 256 6.98 -5.84 8.56
C VAL A 256 7.79 -6.94 9.22
N SER A 257 7.12 -8.04 9.58
CA SER A 257 7.79 -9.23 10.13
C SER A 257 8.79 -9.79 9.13
N THR A 258 9.88 -10.37 9.64
CA THR A 258 10.85 -11.10 8.83
C THR A 258 10.38 -12.51 8.48
N ASP A 259 9.21 -12.93 8.97
CA ASP A 259 8.62 -14.22 8.62
C ASP A 259 8.19 -14.23 7.14
N THR A 260 8.66 -15.23 6.42
CA THR A 260 8.33 -15.44 5.00
C THR A 260 6.84 -15.69 4.83
N ARG A 261 6.18 -16.33 5.80
CA ARG A 261 4.74 -16.62 5.75
C ARG A 261 3.91 -15.35 5.84
N GLU A 262 4.22 -14.48 6.80
CA GLU A 262 3.56 -13.17 6.90
C GLU A 262 3.79 -12.32 5.64
N THR A 263 4.97 -12.43 5.03
CA THR A 263 5.27 -11.75 3.76
C THR A 263 4.38 -12.26 2.63
N VAL A 264 4.24 -13.57 2.47
CA VAL A 264 3.29 -14.18 1.51
C VAL A 264 1.88 -13.67 1.76
N SER A 265 1.43 -13.68 3.01
CA SER A 265 0.09 -13.21 3.39
C SER A 265 -0.16 -11.75 3.04
N LEU A 266 0.85 -10.89 3.22
CA LEU A 266 0.76 -9.48 2.82
C LEU A 266 0.61 -9.31 1.30
N TYR A 267 1.34 -10.10 0.51
CA TYR A 267 1.22 -10.08 -0.95
C TYR A 267 -0.13 -10.64 -1.43
N LEU A 268 -0.64 -11.70 -0.80
CA LEU A 268 -1.97 -12.23 -1.10
C LEU A 268 -3.07 -11.22 -0.75
N GLY A 269 -2.95 -10.51 0.38
CA GLY A 269 -3.85 -9.42 0.73
C GLY A 269 -3.77 -8.24 -0.26
N LEU A 270 -2.57 -7.92 -0.76
CA LEU A 270 -2.42 -6.91 -1.82
C LEU A 270 -3.11 -7.37 -3.12
N LEU A 271 -2.97 -8.64 -3.50
CA LEU A 271 -3.64 -9.20 -4.68
C LEU A 271 -5.17 -9.10 -4.55
N ASP A 272 -5.72 -9.40 -3.37
CA ASP A 272 -7.15 -9.27 -3.07
C ASP A 272 -7.63 -7.81 -3.22
N LEU A 273 -6.87 -6.85 -2.71
CA LEU A 273 -7.17 -5.42 -2.87
C LEU A 273 -7.07 -4.95 -4.34
N LEU A 274 -6.08 -5.43 -5.09
CA LEU A 274 -5.92 -5.12 -6.51
C LEU A 274 -7.08 -5.71 -7.33
N LEU A 275 -7.50 -6.94 -7.05
CA LEU A 275 -8.69 -7.54 -7.66
C LEU A 275 -9.92 -6.67 -7.40
N ALA A 276 -10.14 -6.28 -6.15
CA ALA A 276 -11.30 -5.48 -5.76
C ALA A 276 -11.30 -4.10 -6.46
N TYR A 277 -10.17 -3.42 -6.50
CA TYR A 277 -10.02 -2.13 -7.18
C TYR A 277 -10.20 -2.25 -8.70
N THR A 278 -9.59 -3.25 -9.34
CA THR A 278 -9.67 -3.43 -10.79
C THR A 278 -11.08 -3.83 -11.25
N TYR A 279 -11.79 -4.64 -10.46
CA TYR A 279 -13.21 -4.91 -10.67
C TYR A 279 -14.04 -3.64 -10.59
N ASP A 280 -13.89 -2.87 -9.50
CA ASP A 280 -14.66 -1.65 -9.29
C ASP A 280 -14.37 -0.58 -10.35
N TYR A 281 -13.12 -0.46 -10.80
CA TYR A 281 -12.75 0.42 -11.92
C TYR A 281 -13.49 0.04 -13.22
N ARG A 282 -13.64 -1.25 -13.51
CA ARG A 282 -14.38 -1.74 -14.68
C ARG A 282 -15.87 -1.49 -14.55
N VAL A 283 -16.45 -1.78 -13.38
CA VAL A 283 -17.89 -1.56 -13.10
C VAL A 283 -18.28 -0.11 -13.28
N ARG A 284 -17.39 0.82 -12.94
CA ARG A 284 -17.60 2.27 -13.07
C ARG A 284 -17.09 2.85 -14.38
N GLU A 285 -16.57 2.01 -15.28
CA GLU A 285 -16.00 2.41 -16.56
C GLU A 285 -14.94 3.53 -16.46
N GLY A 286 -14.21 3.56 -15.33
CA GLY A 286 -13.20 4.58 -15.04
C GLY A 286 -13.73 5.88 -14.41
N GLU A 287 -15.04 6.04 -14.23
CA GLU A 287 -15.64 7.21 -13.58
C GLU A 287 -15.71 7.10 -12.05
N GLU A 288 -15.80 8.24 -11.36
CA GLU A 288 -15.97 8.27 -9.91
C GLU A 288 -17.41 7.92 -9.51
N MET A 289 -17.58 7.06 -8.49
CA MET A 289 -18.88 6.67 -7.95
C MET A 289 -18.86 6.63 -6.43
N THR A 290 -19.98 6.96 -5.78
CA THR A 290 -20.12 6.92 -4.32
C THR A 290 -20.01 5.51 -3.74
N GLU A 291 -20.45 4.49 -4.49
CA GLU A 291 -20.45 3.10 -4.07
C GLU A 291 -19.09 2.40 -4.22
N SER A 292 -18.09 3.07 -4.79
CA SER A 292 -16.75 2.49 -5.03
C SER A 292 -16.15 1.87 -3.77
N GLY A 293 -16.24 2.60 -2.66
CA GLY A 293 -15.73 2.13 -1.36
C GLY A 293 -16.47 0.88 -0.88
N TRP A 294 -17.78 0.82 -1.10
CA TRP A 294 -18.58 -0.35 -0.72
C TRP A 294 -18.26 -1.56 -1.59
N ASN A 295 -18.20 -1.38 -2.92
CA ASN A 295 -17.83 -2.43 -3.86
C ASN A 295 -16.47 -3.05 -3.54
N ILE A 296 -15.46 -2.20 -3.31
CA ILE A 296 -14.10 -2.66 -2.99
C ILE A 296 -14.09 -3.46 -1.68
N VAL A 297 -14.77 -2.97 -0.63
CA VAL A 297 -14.80 -3.69 0.65
C VAL A 297 -15.54 -5.03 0.53
N LYS A 298 -16.69 -5.07 -0.17
CA LYS A 298 -17.47 -6.31 -0.30
C LYS A 298 -16.79 -7.36 -1.17
N LEU A 299 -15.95 -6.96 -2.12
CA LEU A 299 -15.22 -7.90 -2.97
C LEU A 299 -13.91 -8.39 -2.31
N SER A 300 -13.23 -7.54 -1.54
CA SER A 300 -12.01 -7.91 -0.83
C SER A 300 -12.31 -8.60 0.51
N ALA A 301 -11.94 -9.87 0.65
CA ALA A 301 -12.05 -10.61 1.90
C ALA A 301 -11.11 -10.04 3.00
N THR A 302 -9.97 -9.46 2.60
CA THR A 302 -9.06 -8.75 3.52
C THR A 302 -9.73 -7.53 4.18
N LEU A 303 -10.69 -6.88 3.51
CA LEU A 303 -11.44 -5.74 4.07
C LEU A 303 -12.75 -6.15 4.73
N SER A 304 -13.61 -6.93 4.06
CA SER A 304 -14.94 -7.29 4.58
C SER A 304 -14.91 -8.34 5.69
N TRP A 305 -13.92 -9.23 5.66
CA TRP A 305 -13.81 -10.35 6.60
C TRP A 305 -12.56 -10.30 7.47
N PHE A 306 -11.65 -9.35 7.25
CA PHE A 306 -10.33 -9.31 7.87
C PHE A 306 -9.60 -10.66 7.76
N GLU A 307 -9.81 -11.36 6.65
CA GLU A 307 -9.14 -12.61 6.35
C GLU A 307 -7.75 -12.32 5.79
N VAL A 308 -6.76 -13.01 6.36
CA VAL A 308 -5.38 -12.99 5.91
C VAL A 308 -5.01 -14.47 5.75
N ARG A 309 -4.61 -14.83 4.53
CA ARG A 309 -4.14 -16.19 4.17
C ARG A 309 -2.64 -16.26 4.40
#